data_AF-A0A4U0P2L2-F1
#
_entry.id   AF-A0A4U0P2L2-F1
#
_cell.length_a   1.000
_cell.length_b   1.000
_cell.length_c   1.000
_cell.angle_alpha   90.00
_cell.angle_beta   90.00
_cell.angle_gamma   90.00
#
_symmetry.space_group_name_H-M   'P 1'
#
loop_
_entity.id
_entity.type
_entity.pdbx_description
1 polymer ?
#
loop_
_entity_poly.entity_id
_entity_poly.type
_entity_poly.pdbx_seq_one_letter_code
_entity_poly.pdbx_strand_id
1 'polypeptide(L)'
;MNNVLKLSIAIILYASCADSTETVSVPTDFDAQKIVSAQNQLQQILVKEMVADVVDVPVGKIEEYIENKLLEKGQYTVLYSWPTGKSISVSDKYSILEYNSMGIGFIATDDVAIFEEKYGSNAGLQQRINQMGADSNFNKEIATAEANYLSGYAQRRTVEKLQNVATAAYWEKPVNALHVFADKVSFTITTNFGDDENLAKKNAIRLVNEILNK
;
A
#
# COMPACT_ATOMS: atom_id res chain seq x y z
N MET A 1 -29.06 48.25 3.63
CA MET A 1 -28.54 47.08 4.38
C MET A 1 -28.77 45.79 3.58
N ASN A 2 -28.08 45.57 2.45
CA ASN A 2 -28.37 44.36 1.65
C ASN A 2 -27.23 43.77 0.80
N ASN A 3 -26.00 44.27 0.89
CA ASN A 3 -24.87 43.72 0.12
C ASN A 3 -23.68 43.23 0.96
N VAL A 4 -23.58 43.63 2.24
CA VAL A 4 -22.46 43.19 3.10
C VAL A 4 -22.73 41.80 3.70
N LEU A 5 -24.00 41.47 3.99
CA LEU A 5 -24.38 40.18 4.58
C LEU A 5 -24.27 38.99 3.60
N LYS A 6 -24.33 39.25 2.28
CA LYS A 6 -24.17 38.21 1.25
C LYS A 6 -22.72 37.82 1.01
N LEU A 7 -21.76 38.70 1.34
CA LEU A 7 -20.33 38.41 1.16
C LEU A 7 -19.77 37.51 2.27
N SER A 8 -20.36 37.56 3.48
CA SER A 8 -19.91 36.76 4.62
C SER A 8 -20.33 35.28 4.56
N ILE A 9 -21.41 34.95 3.85
CA ILE A 9 -21.90 33.57 3.71
C ILE A 9 -21.15 32.81 2.60
N ALA A 10 -20.62 33.52 1.60
CA ALA A 10 -19.83 32.90 0.53
C ALA A 10 -18.47 32.38 1.01
N ILE A 11 -17.86 33.00 2.04
CA ILE A 11 -16.53 32.60 2.54
C ILE A 11 -16.60 31.33 3.42
N ILE A 12 -17.73 31.08 4.10
CA ILE A 12 -17.90 29.89 4.94
C ILE A 12 -18.10 28.61 4.09
N LEU A 13 -18.54 28.74 2.84
CA LEU A 13 -18.74 27.61 1.91
C LEU A 13 -17.48 27.19 1.13
N TYR A 14 -16.40 27.98 1.16
CA TYR A 14 -15.11 27.58 0.57
C TYR A 14 -14.17 26.89 1.56
N ALA A 15 -14.52 26.83 2.85
CA ALA A 15 -13.73 26.12 3.87
C ALA A 15 -14.12 24.64 4.02
N SER A 16 -15.15 24.14 3.34
CA SER A 16 -15.63 22.75 3.48
C SER A 16 -15.31 21.83 2.30
N CYS A 17 -14.45 22.25 1.37
CA CYS A 17 -13.99 21.41 0.25
C CYS A 17 -12.47 21.52 0.06
N ALA A 18 -11.72 21.57 1.16
CA ALA A 18 -10.33 21.17 1.14
C ALA A 18 -10.26 19.83 1.86
N ASP A 19 -10.39 18.73 1.11
CA ASP A 19 -9.74 17.49 1.53
C ASP A 19 -8.28 17.87 1.71
N SER A 20 -7.85 18.07 2.96
CA SER A 20 -6.46 18.33 3.28
C SER A 20 -5.68 17.17 2.68
N THR A 21 -4.97 17.44 1.59
CA THR A 21 -4.12 16.44 0.96
C THR A 21 -3.04 16.16 1.99
N GLU A 22 -3.14 15.02 2.67
CA GLU A 22 -2.27 14.65 3.78
C GLU A 22 -0.83 14.59 3.26
N THR A 23 -0.02 15.57 3.62
CA THR A 23 1.37 15.68 3.20
C THR A 23 2.22 14.85 4.14
N VAL A 24 2.93 13.86 3.61
CA VAL A 24 3.89 13.03 4.32
C VAL A 24 5.28 13.34 3.79
N SER A 25 6.07 14.10 4.54
CA SER A 25 7.46 14.38 4.19
C SER A 25 8.40 13.31 4.74
N VAL A 26 9.55 13.11 4.07
CA VAL A 26 10.66 12.33 4.62
C VAL A 26 11.44 13.24 5.58
N PRO A 27 11.56 12.90 6.88
CA PRO A 27 12.38 13.68 7.82
C PRO A 27 13.84 13.76 7.39
N THR A 28 14.52 14.86 7.72
CA THR A 28 15.96 15.02 7.40
C THR A 28 16.86 14.04 8.13
N ASP A 29 16.39 13.50 9.26
CA ASP A 29 17.04 12.50 10.09
C ASP A 29 16.50 11.08 9.87
N PHE A 30 15.66 10.88 8.85
CA PHE A 30 15.20 9.56 8.44
C PHE A 30 16.38 8.65 8.09
N ASP A 31 16.43 7.48 8.72
CA ASP A 31 17.51 6.51 8.54
C ASP A 31 17.02 5.31 7.72
N ALA A 32 17.18 5.40 6.40
CA ALA A 32 16.84 4.34 5.47
C ALA A 32 17.54 3.00 5.79
N GLN A 33 18.73 3.03 6.42
CA GLN A 33 19.46 1.82 6.77
C GLN A 33 18.74 1.00 7.85
N LYS A 34 17.96 1.63 8.73
CA LYS A 34 17.11 0.90 9.69
C LYS A 34 16.05 0.06 8.98
N ILE A 35 15.38 0.64 7.98
CA ILE A 35 14.37 -0.05 7.18
C ILE A 35 15.00 -1.22 6.40
N VAL A 36 16.12 -0.97 5.72
CA VAL A 36 16.82 -2.02 4.95
C VAL A 36 17.34 -3.13 5.86
N SER A 37 17.88 -2.80 7.04
CA SER A 37 18.39 -3.80 7.99
C SER A 37 17.29 -4.69 8.55
N ALA A 38 16.06 -4.16 8.67
CA ALA A 38 14.89 -4.89 9.14
C ALA A 38 14.09 -5.58 8.02
N GLN A 39 14.59 -5.64 6.77
CA GLN A 39 13.87 -6.23 5.63
C GLN A 39 13.42 -7.69 5.82
N ASN A 40 14.05 -8.45 6.73
CA ASN A 40 13.66 -9.83 7.07
C ASN A 40 12.96 -9.94 8.44
N GLN A 41 12.68 -8.80 9.08
CA GLN A 41 12.04 -8.67 10.39
C GLN A 41 11.13 -7.44 10.36
N LEU A 42 10.21 -7.39 9.41
CA LEU A 42 9.38 -6.21 9.14
C LEU A 42 8.52 -5.77 10.31
N GLN A 43 8.25 -6.65 11.27
CA GLN A 43 7.61 -6.34 12.55
C GLN A 43 8.43 -5.35 13.40
N GLN A 44 9.71 -5.09 13.10
CA GLN A 44 10.49 -4.01 13.71
C GLN A 44 10.20 -2.64 13.10
N ILE A 45 9.70 -2.61 11.86
CA ILE A 45 9.35 -1.40 11.12
C ILE A 45 7.87 -1.07 11.35
N LEU A 46 7.01 -2.06 11.09
CA LEU A 46 5.57 -1.99 11.25
C LEU A 46 5.15 -2.85 12.44
N VAL A 47 4.87 -2.22 13.57
CA VAL A 47 4.33 -2.93 14.74
C VAL A 47 2.81 -2.91 14.75
N LYS A 48 2.21 -3.90 15.42
CA LYS A 48 0.76 -4.06 15.56
C LYS A 48 0.05 -2.83 16.13
N GLU A 49 0.70 -2.12 17.06
CA GLU A 49 0.21 -0.90 17.68
C GLU A 49 0.07 0.25 16.68
N MET A 50 0.97 0.35 15.69
CA MET A 50 0.87 1.35 14.63
C MET A 50 -0.34 1.08 13.75
N VAL A 51 -0.57 -0.19 13.38
CA VAL A 51 -1.75 -0.57 12.60
C VAL A 51 -3.03 -0.27 13.38
N ALA A 52 -3.07 -0.63 14.66
CA ALA A 52 -4.20 -0.37 15.55
C ALA A 52 -4.57 1.12 15.61
N ASP A 53 -3.58 2.00 15.75
CA ASP A 53 -3.78 3.45 15.77
C ASP A 53 -4.27 4.00 14.41
N VAL A 54 -3.66 3.54 13.31
CA VAL A 54 -4.06 3.96 11.96
C VAL A 54 -5.50 3.56 11.67
N VAL A 55 -5.93 2.36 12.06
CA VAL A 55 -7.25 1.84 11.68
C VAL A 55 -8.32 1.96 12.76
N ASP A 56 -7.98 2.53 13.92
CA ASP A 56 -8.85 2.66 15.10
C ASP A 56 -9.47 1.31 15.52
N VAL A 57 -8.62 0.29 15.61
CA VAL A 57 -9.01 -1.08 16.02
C VAL A 57 -8.20 -1.48 17.25
N PRO A 58 -8.83 -2.07 18.29
CA PRO A 58 -8.10 -2.55 19.44
C PRO A 58 -6.99 -3.53 19.04
N VAL A 59 -5.76 -3.30 19.53
CA VAL A 59 -4.58 -4.15 19.24
C VAL A 59 -4.87 -5.64 19.45
N GLY A 60 -5.66 -5.99 20.47
CA GLY A 60 -6.04 -7.38 20.77
C GLY A 60 -6.91 -8.07 19.70
N LYS A 61 -7.50 -7.32 18.76
CA LYS A 61 -8.32 -7.85 17.66
C LYS A 61 -7.58 -7.98 16.33
N ILE A 62 -6.37 -7.44 16.25
CA ILE A 62 -5.53 -7.56 15.07
C ILE A 62 -4.78 -8.89 15.16
N GLU A 63 -4.61 -9.57 14.04
CA GLU A 63 -3.78 -10.76 13.90
C GLU A 63 -2.60 -10.45 13.01
N GLU A 64 -1.44 -11.08 13.26
CA GLU A 64 -0.22 -10.89 12.49
C GLU A 64 0.07 -12.15 11.68
N TYR A 65 0.36 -11.96 10.40
CA TYR A 65 0.72 -12.99 9.46
C TYR A 65 2.02 -12.59 8.77
N ILE A 66 3.01 -13.46 8.84
CA ILE A 66 4.32 -13.26 8.22
C ILE A 66 4.44 -14.20 7.04
N GLU A 67 4.61 -13.66 5.84
CA GLU A 67 4.96 -14.45 4.66
C GLU A 67 6.46 -14.35 4.42
N ASN A 68 7.12 -15.50 4.45
CA ASN A 68 8.53 -15.62 4.11
C ASN A 68 8.69 -16.70 3.05
N LYS A 69 8.82 -16.29 1.79
CA LYS A 69 9.35 -17.18 0.76
C LYS A 69 10.87 -17.25 0.97
N LEU A 70 11.31 -18.24 1.73
CA LEU A 70 12.70 -18.50 2.18
C LEU A 70 13.78 -18.52 1.07
N LEU A 71 13.41 -18.35 -0.20
CA LEU A 71 14.27 -18.52 -1.36
C LEU A 71 14.73 -17.19 -2.01
N GLU A 72 14.12 -16.05 -1.70
CA GLU A 72 14.51 -14.75 -2.29
C GLU A 72 14.52 -13.60 -1.27
N LYS A 73 15.68 -12.93 -1.12
CA LYS A 73 15.81 -11.72 -0.29
C LYS A 73 14.85 -10.63 -0.81
N GLY A 74 14.20 -9.91 0.10
CA GLY A 74 13.28 -8.82 -0.26
C GLY A 74 11.84 -9.26 -0.58
N GLN A 75 11.50 -10.55 -0.43
CA GLN A 75 10.12 -11.05 -0.54
C GLN A 75 9.44 -11.26 0.82
N TYR A 76 10.03 -10.77 1.92
CA TYR A 76 9.38 -10.80 3.22
C TYR A 76 8.20 -9.83 3.21
N THR A 77 7.06 -10.27 3.74
CA THR A 77 5.91 -9.41 3.99
C THR A 77 5.37 -9.68 5.38
N VAL A 78 4.86 -8.63 6.02
CA VAL A 78 4.05 -8.76 7.24
C VAL A 78 2.69 -8.17 6.94
N LEU A 79 1.65 -8.93 7.26
CA LEU A 79 0.25 -8.58 7.07
C LEU A 79 -0.43 -8.60 8.43
N TYR A 80 -1.15 -7.53 8.72
CA TYR A 80 -2.02 -7.41 9.87
C TYR A 80 -3.46 -7.47 9.39
N SER A 81 -4.29 -8.32 10.00
CA SER A 81 -5.69 -8.46 9.62
C SER A 81 -6.63 -8.44 10.82
N TRP A 82 -7.87 -8.04 10.61
CA TRP A 82 -8.91 -8.03 11.63
C TRP A 82 -10.28 -8.22 10.99
N PRO A 83 -11.24 -8.82 11.70
CA PRO A 83 -12.56 -9.06 11.15
C PRO A 83 -13.35 -7.76 10.98
N THR A 84 -14.10 -7.65 9.87
CA THR A 84 -15.02 -6.52 9.65
C THR A 84 -16.32 -6.66 10.45
N GLY A 85 -16.58 -7.85 10.98
CA GLY A 85 -17.84 -8.22 11.62
C GLY A 85 -18.93 -8.67 10.63
N LYS A 86 -18.64 -8.66 9.32
CA LYS A 86 -19.51 -9.20 8.28
C LYS A 86 -19.05 -10.60 7.88
N SER A 87 -19.97 -11.41 7.34
CA SER A 87 -19.64 -12.70 6.75
C SER A 87 -20.00 -12.71 5.27
N ILE A 88 -19.15 -13.32 4.46
CA ILE A 88 -19.37 -13.56 3.03
C ILE A 88 -19.83 -15.01 2.86
N SER A 89 -20.92 -15.19 2.12
CA SER A 89 -21.39 -16.54 1.76
C SER A 89 -20.56 -17.09 0.61
N VAL A 90 -19.88 -18.21 0.84
CA VAL A 90 -19.11 -18.94 -0.18
C VAL A 90 -20.00 -19.96 -0.89
N SER A 91 -21.04 -20.46 -0.20
CA SER A 91 -22.13 -21.26 -0.75
C SER A 91 -23.31 -21.27 0.22
N ASP A 92 -24.44 -21.88 -0.16
CA ASP A 92 -25.64 -22.00 0.68
C ASP A 92 -25.42 -22.61 2.08
N LYS A 93 -24.24 -23.24 2.31
CA LYS A 93 -23.89 -23.91 3.57
C LYS A 93 -22.66 -23.33 4.27
N TYR A 94 -21.89 -22.48 3.61
CA TYR A 94 -20.63 -21.99 4.14
C TYR A 94 -20.58 -20.47 4.07
N SER A 95 -20.32 -19.85 5.22
CA SER A 95 -19.97 -18.44 5.30
C SER A 95 -18.60 -18.31 5.94
N ILE A 96 -17.81 -17.38 5.43
CA ILE A 96 -16.51 -17.00 5.99
C ILE A 96 -16.62 -15.59 6.52
N LEU A 97 -15.88 -15.30 7.59
CA LEU A 97 -15.80 -13.94 8.11
C LEU A 97 -14.99 -13.08 7.11
N GLU A 98 -15.48 -11.88 6.85
CA GLU A 98 -14.77 -10.89 6.05
C GLU A 98 -13.70 -10.22 6.93
N TYR A 99 -12.53 -9.97 6.33
CA TYR A 99 -11.40 -9.35 7.01
C TYR A 99 -10.95 -8.10 6.26
N ASN A 100 -10.61 -7.08 7.04
CA ASN A 100 -9.73 -6.02 6.58
C ASN A 100 -8.28 -6.42 6.81
N SER A 101 -7.36 -5.83 6.05
CA SER A 101 -5.94 -6.05 6.27
C SER A 101 -5.08 -4.88 5.86
N MET A 102 -3.90 -4.78 6.45
CA MET A 102 -2.85 -3.84 6.09
C MET A 102 -1.49 -4.49 6.26
N GLY A 103 -0.58 -4.29 5.33
CA GLY A 103 0.74 -4.90 5.42
C GLY A 103 1.84 -4.04 4.83
N ILE A 104 3.08 -4.44 5.11
CA ILE A 104 4.28 -3.89 4.48
C ILE A 104 5.08 -5.04 3.86
N GLY A 105 5.73 -4.76 2.73
CA GLY A 105 6.62 -5.71 2.10
C GLY A 105 7.46 -5.09 1.00
N PHE A 106 8.21 -5.97 0.32
CA PHE A 106 9.00 -5.63 -0.86
C PHE A 106 10.01 -4.51 -0.61
N ILE A 107 10.70 -4.55 0.54
CA ILE A 107 11.77 -3.60 0.85
C ILE A 107 12.93 -3.84 -0.11
N ALA A 108 13.36 -2.77 -0.78
CA ALA A 108 14.51 -2.79 -1.68
C ALA A 108 15.31 -1.49 -1.57
N THR A 109 16.62 -1.59 -1.77
CA THR A 109 17.46 -0.41 -2.01
C THR A 109 17.43 -0.11 -3.50
N ASP A 110 16.90 1.05 -3.87
CA ASP A 110 16.68 1.46 -5.25
C ASP A 110 17.13 2.92 -5.45
N ASP A 111 17.31 3.33 -6.70
CA ASP A 111 17.33 4.75 -7.08
C ASP A 111 15.93 5.20 -7.50
N VAL A 112 15.63 6.50 -7.34
CA VAL A 112 14.31 7.06 -7.66
C VAL A 112 13.90 6.77 -9.11
N ALA A 113 14.84 6.79 -10.05
CA ALA A 113 14.57 6.49 -11.45
C ALA A 113 14.14 5.03 -11.66
N ILE A 114 14.76 4.09 -10.96
CA ILE A 114 14.41 2.66 -11.01
C ILE A 114 13.03 2.45 -10.39
N PHE A 115 12.76 3.12 -9.27
CA PHE A 115 11.46 3.08 -8.62
C PHE A 115 10.34 3.62 -9.53
N GLU A 116 10.55 4.78 -10.16
CA GLU A 116 9.57 5.37 -11.09
C GLU A 116 9.39 4.53 -12.36
N GLU A 117 10.44 3.88 -12.87
CA GLU A 117 10.34 2.94 -13.99
C GLU A 117 9.45 1.74 -13.63
N LYS A 118 9.67 1.16 -12.44
CA LYS A 118 8.97 -0.02 -11.94
C LYS A 118 7.50 0.24 -11.61
N TYR A 119 7.21 1.33 -10.90
CA TYR A 119 5.88 1.60 -10.35
C TYR A 119 5.14 2.75 -11.03
N GLY A 120 5.85 3.65 -11.71
CA GLY A 120 5.25 4.84 -12.31
C GLY A 120 4.56 4.61 -13.65
N SER A 121 4.67 3.42 -14.23
CA SER A 121 4.03 3.09 -15.51
C SER A 121 3.56 1.64 -15.60
N ASN A 122 2.63 1.39 -16.53
CA ASN A 122 2.26 0.03 -16.91
C ASN A 122 3.36 -0.70 -17.72
N ALA A 123 4.31 0.04 -18.31
CA ALA A 123 5.42 -0.54 -19.07
C ALA A 123 6.38 -1.34 -18.18
N GLY A 124 6.70 -0.84 -16.98
CA GLY A 124 7.55 -1.54 -16.02
C GLY A 124 6.97 -2.89 -15.57
N LEU A 125 5.66 -2.96 -15.32
CA LEU A 125 4.99 -4.23 -15.02
C LEU A 125 5.02 -5.19 -16.21
N GLN A 126 4.77 -4.69 -17.42
CA GLN A 126 4.81 -5.52 -18.63
C GLN A 126 6.21 -6.12 -18.86
N GLN A 127 7.27 -5.36 -18.57
CA GLN A 127 8.65 -5.87 -18.62
C GLN A 127 8.88 -7.00 -17.62
N ARG A 128 8.36 -6.88 -16.40
CA ARG A 128 8.44 -7.95 -15.39
C ARG A 128 7.69 -9.22 -15.83
N ILE A 129 6.50 -9.06 -16.43
CA ILE A 129 5.74 -10.18 -17.02
C ILE A 129 6.56 -10.86 -18.11
N ASN A 130 7.17 -10.09 -19.01
CA ASN A 130 8.00 -10.62 -20.09
C ASN A 130 9.21 -11.37 -19.56
N GLN A 131 9.84 -10.89 -18.49
CA GLN A 131 10.98 -11.55 -17.83
C GLN A 131 10.56 -12.87 -17.18
N MET A 132 9.44 -12.91 -16.45
CA MET A 132 8.91 -14.14 -15.85
C MET A 132 8.55 -15.19 -16.89
N GLY A 133 7.96 -14.79 -18.02
CA GLY A 133 7.65 -15.69 -19.13
C GLY A 133 8.89 -16.27 -19.82
N ALA A 134 10.06 -15.67 -19.63
CA ALA A 134 11.33 -16.11 -20.21
C ALA A 134 12.16 -17.04 -19.29
N ASP A 135 11.79 -17.20 -18.01
CA ASP A 135 12.50 -18.06 -17.06
C ASP A 135 12.13 -19.54 -17.26
N SER A 136 13.10 -20.35 -17.64
CA SER A 136 12.93 -21.78 -17.92
C SER A 136 12.91 -22.66 -16.67
N ASN A 137 13.22 -22.12 -15.49
CA ASN A 137 13.24 -22.86 -14.21
C ASN A 137 11.89 -22.82 -13.48
N PHE A 138 10.93 -22.03 -13.96
CA PHE A 138 9.62 -21.92 -13.34
C PHE A 138 8.72 -23.11 -13.74
N ASN A 139 8.01 -23.69 -12.77
CA ASN A 139 7.06 -24.78 -13.05
C ASN A 139 6.03 -24.31 -14.09
N LYS A 140 5.98 -24.96 -15.26
CA LYS A 140 5.21 -24.49 -16.43
C LYS A 140 3.71 -24.27 -16.18
N GLU A 141 3.10 -25.06 -15.31
CA GLU A 141 1.67 -24.93 -14.98
C GLU A 141 1.42 -23.71 -14.08
N ILE A 142 2.25 -23.55 -13.04
CA ILE A 142 2.23 -22.37 -12.16
C ILE A 142 2.58 -21.11 -12.96
N ALA A 143 3.59 -21.19 -13.82
CA ALA A 143 4.03 -20.10 -14.69
C ALA A 143 2.90 -19.63 -15.62
N THR A 144 2.13 -20.56 -16.19
CA THR A 144 1.02 -20.21 -17.09
C THR A 144 -0.13 -19.58 -16.32
N ALA A 145 -0.49 -20.11 -15.14
CA ALA A 145 -1.54 -19.53 -14.30
C ALA A 145 -1.16 -18.13 -13.80
N GLU A 146 0.07 -17.96 -13.31
CA GLU A 146 0.59 -16.69 -12.83
C GLU A 146 0.76 -15.67 -13.97
N ALA A 147 1.25 -16.09 -15.15
CA ALA A 147 1.33 -15.23 -16.32
C ALA A 147 -0.07 -14.77 -16.80
N ASN A 148 -1.07 -15.66 -16.78
CA ASN A 148 -2.44 -15.29 -17.11
C ASN A 148 -3.03 -14.30 -16.10
N TYR A 149 -2.80 -14.53 -14.80
CA TYR A 149 -3.19 -13.60 -13.74
C TYR A 149 -2.53 -12.24 -13.93
N LEU A 150 -1.22 -12.20 -14.12
CA LEU A 150 -0.47 -10.96 -14.29
C LEU A 150 -0.82 -10.23 -15.59
N SER A 151 -1.09 -10.95 -16.67
CA SER A 151 -1.56 -10.37 -17.94
C SER A 151 -2.94 -9.72 -17.77
N GLY A 152 -3.90 -10.43 -17.17
CA GLY A 152 -5.22 -9.88 -16.86
C GLY A 152 -5.18 -8.76 -15.81
N TYR A 153 -4.18 -8.78 -14.93
CA TYR A 153 -3.91 -7.71 -13.98
C TYR A 153 -3.36 -6.46 -14.67
N ALA A 154 -2.32 -6.61 -15.50
CA ALA A 154 -1.69 -5.51 -16.25
C ALA A 154 -2.69 -4.76 -17.14
N GLN A 155 -3.68 -5.45 -17.71
CA GLN A 155 -4.75 -4.84 -18.50
C GLN A 155 -5.66 -3.90 -17.70
N ARG A 156 -5.83 -4.17 -16.40
CA ARG A 156 -6.73 -3.41 -15.51
C ARG A 156 -6.00 -2.52 -14.53
N ARG A 157 -4.68 -2.67 -14.45
CA ARG A 157 -3.83 -1.91 -13.55
C ARG A 157 -3.88 -0.43 -13.90
N THR A 158 -4.07 0.38 -12.87
CA THR A 158 -3.89 1.82 -12.95
C THR A 158 -2.96 2.26 -11.82
N VAL A 159 -2.12 3.25 -12.13
CA VAL A 159 -1.18 3.84 -11.18
C VAL A 159 -1.42 5.34 -11.10
N GLU A 160 -1.46 5.86 -9.89
CA GLU A 160 -1.68 7.27 -9.58
C GLU A 160 -0.47 7.79 -8.80
N LYS A 161 0.24 8.78 -9.35
CA LYS A 161 1.36 9.43 -8.64
C LYS A 161 0.80 10.32 -7.53
N LEU A 162 1.21 10.07 -6.30
CA LEU A 162 0.86 10.91 -5.15
C LEU A 162 1.92 12.00 -4.97
N GLN A 163 1.54 13.26 -5.14
CA GLN A 163 2.50 14.38 -5.19
C GLN A 163 3.11 14.75 -3.84
N ASN A 164 2.45 14.41 -2.73
CA ASN A 164 2.81 14.88 -1.38
C ASN A 164 3.12 13.73 -0.41
N VAL A 165 3.55 12.57 -0.91
CA VAL A 165 3.85 11.40 -0.07
C VAL A 165 5.27 10.92 -0.33
N ALA A 166 6.10 11.02 0.70
CA ALA A 166 7.54 10.71 0.68
C ALA A 166 8.30 11.46 -0.43
N THR A 167 9.40 10.89 -0.94
CA THR A 167 10.13 11.47 -2.08
C THR A 167 9.42 11.16 -3.40
N ALA A 168 8.90 9.95 -3.54
CA ALA A 168 7.98 9.57 -4.61
C ALA A 168 7.04 8.47 -4.12
N ALA A 169 5.79 8.49 -4.57
CA ALA A 169 4.84 7.44 -4.23
C ALA A 169 3.82 7.22 -5.35
N TYR A 170 3.40 5.96 -5.50
CA TYR A 170 2.40 5.55 -6.48
C TYR A 170 1.35 4.67 -5.83
N TRP A 171 0.09 5.06 -5.99
CA TRP A 171 -1.05 4.23 -5.63
C TRP A 171 -1.44 3.33 -6.80
N GLU A 172 -1.51 2.03 -6.55
CA GLU A 172 -1.77 1.00 -7.54
C GLU A 172 -3.14 0.33 -7.29
N LYS A 173 -3.95 0.27 -8.35
CA LYS A 173 -5.28 -0.37 -8.35
C LYS A 173 -5.31 -1.55 -9.33
N PRO A 174 -6.20 -2.54 -9.12
CA PRO A 174 -7.17 -2.70 -8.02
C PRO A 174 -6.61 -3.33 -6.73
N VAL A 175 -5.32 -3.62 -6.64
CA VAL A 175 -4.73 -4.32 -5.48
C VAL A 175 -4.59 -3.46 -4.22
N ASN A 176 -4.91 -2.16 -4.30
CA ASN A 176 -4.84 -1.22 -3.19
C ASN A 176 -3.45 -1.22 -2.52
N ALA A 177 -2.42 -1.00 -3.34
CA ALA A 177 -1.03 -0.94 -2.91
C ALA A 177 -0.47 0.48 -3.06
N LEU A 178 0.19 0.96 -2.01
CA LEU A 178 0.94 2.20 -2.01
C LEU A 178 2.43 1.87 -2.07
N HIS A 179 3.06 2.14 -3.21
CA HIS A 179 4.51 2.04 -3.38
C HIS A 179 5.15 3.35 -2.96
N VAL A 180 6.18 3.27 -2.12
CA VAL A 180 6.83 4.43 -1.52
C VAL A 180 8.32 4.36 -1.77
N PHE A 181 8.90 5.52 -2.09
CA PHE A 181 10.34 5.74 -2.15
C PHE A 181 10.71 6.88 -1.19
N ALA A 182 11.65 6.59 -0.29
CA ALA A 182 12.21 7.55 0.66
C ALA A 182 13.70 7.25 0.84
N ASP A 183 14.57 8.23 0.60
CA ASP A 183 16.03 8.11 0.80
C ASP A 183 16.65 6.77 0.35
N LYS A 184 16.55 6.47 -0.95
CA LYS A 184 17.13 5.24 -1.58
C LYS A 184 16.58 3.91 -1.08
N VAL A 185 15.52 3.91 -0.27
CA VAL A 185 14.76 2.71 0.04
C VAL A 185 13.37 2.80 -0.58
N SER A 186 12.92 1.70 -1.16
CA SER A 186 11.54 1.50 -1.58
C SER A 186 10.87 0.44 -0.73
N PHE A 187 9.57 0.59 -0.51
CA PHE A 187 8.72 -0.41 0.15
C PHE A 187 7.29 -0.26 -0.34
N THR A 188 6.46 -1.26 -0.06
CA THR A 188 5.04 -1.25 -0.45
C THR A 188 4.16 -1.47 0.76
N ILE A 189 3.13 -0.64 0.90
CA ILE A 189 2.03 -0.85 1.83
C ILE A 189 0.85 -1.44 1.05
N THR A 190 0.32 -2.57 1.49
CA THR A 190 -0.92 -3.14 0.93
C THR A 190 -2.06 -2.92 1.90
N THR A 191 -3.26 -2.69 1.37
CA THR A 191 -4.46 -2.46 2.18
C THR A 191 -5.65 -3.19 1.58
N ASN A 192 -6.52 -3.73 2.44
CA ASN A 192 -7.81 -4.28 2.06
C ASN A 192 -8.85 -3.73 3.02
N PHE A 193 -9.74 -2.89 2.50
CA PHE A 193 -10.89 -2.32 3.19
C PHE A 193 -12.19 -2.58 2.41
N GLY A 194 -12.23 -3.72 1.71
CA GLY A 194 -13.29 -4.02 0.74
C GLY A 194 -13.26 -3.05 -0.44
N ASP A 195 -14.44 -2.55 -0.83
CA ASP A 195 -14.61 -1.65 -1.98
C ASP A 195 -14.28 -0.17 -1.67
N ASP A 196 -13.94 0.18 -0.44
CA ASP A 196 -13.62 1.57 -0.05
C ASP A 196 -12.15 1.91 -0.33
N GLU A 197 -11.87 2.23 -1.59
CA GLU A 197 -10.54 2.62 -2.06
C GLU A 197 -10.02 3.90 -1.36
N ASN A 198 -10.90 4.86 -1.07
CA ASN A 198 -10.50 6.11 -0.45
C ASN A 198 -10.02 5.89 0.98
N LEU A 199 -10.74 5.05 1.74
CA LEU A 199 -10.31 4.63 3.07
C LEU A 199 -9.00 3.84 3.02
N ALA A 200 -8.88 2.92 2.06
CA ALA A 200 -7.67 2.12 1.86
C ALA A 200 -6.45 3.02 1.60
N LYS A 201 -6.57 3.95 0.65
CA LYS A 201 -5.52 4.92 0.31
C LYS A 201 -5.19 5.84 1.48
N LYS A 202 -6.19 6.42 2.14
CA LYS A 202 -6.00 7.29 3.31
C LYS A 202 -5.22 6.59 4.41
N ASN A 203 -5.62 5.37 4.77
CA ASN A 203 -4.96 4.62 5.83
C ASN A 203 -3.56 4.15 5.41
N ALA A 204 -3.33 3.83 4.14
CA ALA A 204 -1.98 3.55 3.64
C ALA A 204 -1.06 4.78 3.79
N ILE A 205 -1.52 5.98 3.41
CA ILE A 205 -0.75 7.22 3.56
C ILE A 205 -0.45 7.52 5.03
N ARG A 206 -1.45 7.39 5.91
CA ARG A 206 -1.25 7.52 7.37
C ARG A 206 -0.21 6.55 7.89
N LEU A 207 -0.24 5.29 7.44
CA LEU A 207 0.76 4.33 7.87
C LEU A 207 2.17 4.68 7.38
N VAL A 208 2.30 5.18 6.16
CA VAL A 208 3.59 5.69 5.65
C VAL A 208 4.10 6.82 6.52
N ASN A 209 3.22 7.73 6.95
CA ASN A 209 3.60 8.80 7.87
C ASN A 209 4.15 8.25 9.18
N GLU A 210 3.47 7.29 9.79
CA GLU A 210 3.91 6.62 11.02
C GLU A 210 5.24 5.89 10.84
N ILE A 211 5.51 5.29 9.67
CA ILE A 211 6.78 4.59 9.40
C ILE A 211 7.94 5.59 9.24
N LEU A 212 7.71 6.70 8.52
CA LEU A 212 8.78 7.64 8.18
C LEU A 212 9.12 8.59 9.32
N ASN A 213 8.18 8.92 10.21
CA ASN A 213 8.32 9.95 11.25
C ASN A 213 8.49 9.38 12.67
N LYS A 214 8.90 8.11 12.79
CA LYS A 214 9.10 7.42 14.07
C LYS A 214 10.56 7.31 14.49
#